data_AF-A0A7X7S739-F1
#
_entry.id   AF-A0A7X7S739-F1
#
_cell.length_a   1.000
_cell.length_b   1.000
_cell.length_c   1.000
_cell.angle_alpha   90.00
_cell.angle_beta   90.00
_cell.angle_gamma   90.00
#
_symmetry.space_group_name_H-M   'P 1'
#
loop_
_entity.id
_entity.type
_entity.pdbx_description
1 polymer ?
#
loop_
_entity_poly.entity_id
_entity_poly.type
_entity_poly.pdbx_seq_one_letter_code
_entity_poly.pdbx_strand_id
1 'polypeptide(L)'
;MNTKNAKIFSIISLVLLVTAMIIGMISLIIFVKEFNAYIASIDINNYDSNSAIEFSINLRKKLDVFLRITKLLGLPTLIFTILTAVEANKLKENRTPFILIIIGLLVSVVGIVGIILLLIEINKIEKTPPPTIDDNYSNHVEF
;
A
#
# COMPACT_ATOMS: atom_id res chain seq x y z
N MET A 1 15.34 0.50 -15.45
CA MET A 1 14.09 -0.04 -14.85
C MET A 1 13.49 -1.02 -15.83
N ASN A 2 12.91 -2.14 -15.38
CA ASN A 2 12.11 -2.98 -16.27
C ASN A 2 10.64 -2.52 -16.17
N THR A 3 10.16 -1.79 -17.19
CA THR A 3 8.82 -1.16 -17.18
C THR A 3 7.69 -2.16 -16.99
N LYS A 4 7.78 -3.34 -17.62
CA LYS A 4 6.79 -4.41 -17.49
C LYS A 4 6.69 -4.92 -16.06
N ASN A 5 7.83 -5.23 -15.43
CA ASN A 5 7.87 -5.71 -14.06
C ASN A 5 7.43 -4.62 -13.06
N ALA A 6 7.94 -3.39 -13.23
CA ALA A 6 7.59 -2.26 -12.39
C ALA A 6 6.08 -1.99 -12.40
N LYS A 7 5.45 -2.07 -13.57
CA LYS A 7 4.00 -1.92 -13.74
C LYS A 7 3.21 -3.03 -13.04
N ILE A 8 3.61 -4.29 -13.24
CA ILE A 8 2.95 -5.44 -12.60
C ILE A 8 3.06 -5.35 -11.07
N PHE A 9 4.26 -5.10 -10.53
CA PHE A 9 4.46 -4.99 -9.09
C PHE A 9 3.69 -3.81 -8.50
N SER A 10 3.68 -2.67 -9.19
CA SER A 10 2.93 -1.49 -8.77
C SER A 10 1.43 -1.76 -8.70
N ILE A 11 0.86 -2.40 -9.73
CA ILE A 11 -0.58 -2.73 -9.77
C ILE A 11 -0.93 -3.71 -8.66
N ILE A 12 -0.16 -4.79 -8.51
CA ILE A 12 -0.42 -5.79 -7.45
C ILE A 12 -0.32 -5.12 -6.07
N SER A 13 0.73 -4.33 -5.84
CA SER A 13 0.93 -3.60 -4.58
C SER A 13 -0.23 -2.64 -4.30
N LEU A 14 -0.70 -1.92 -5.31
CA LEU A 14 -1.83 -0.99 -5.19
C LEU A 14 -3.13 -1.72 -4.83
N VAL A 15 -3.44 -2.81 -5.53
CA VAL A 15 -4.63 -3.62 -5.26
C VAL A 15 -4.60 -4.19 -3.85
N LEU A 16 -3.44 -4.72 -3.41
CA LEU A 16 -3.27 -5.25 -2.06
C LEU A 16 -3.43 -4.17 -0.99
N LEU A 17 -2.82 -2.99 -1.18
CA LEU A 17 -2.95 -1.84 -0.27
C LEU A 17 -4.41 -1.38 -0.14
N VAL A 18 -5.11 -1.20 -1.26
CA VAL A 18 -6.51 -0.77 -1.27
C VAL A 18 -7.39 -1.82 -0.61
N THR A 19 -7.18 -3.10 -0.89
CA THR A 19 -7.93 -4.21 -0.28
C THR A 19 -7.73 -4.25 1.24
N ALA A 20 -6.48 -4.13 1.69
CA ALA A 20 -6.15 -4.07 3.12
C ALA A 20 -6.79 -2.86 3.80
N MET A 21 -6.81 -1.70 3.14
CA MET A 21 -7.46 -0.50 3.64
C MET A 21 -8.97 -0.66 3.78
N ILE A 22 -9.65 -1.25 2.80
CA ILE A 22 -11.09 -1.55 2.85
C ILE A 22 -11.41 -2.50 4.02
N ILE A 23 -10.65 -3.59 4.16
CA ILE A 23 -10.83 -4.54 5.25
C ILE A 23 -10.63 -3.86 6.60
N GLY A 24 -9.56 -3.07 6.75
CA GLY A 24 -9.28 -2.30 7.97
C GLY A 24 -10.42 -1.36 8.33
N MET A 25 -10.98 -0.66 7.34
CA MET A 25 -12.09 0.26 7.55
C MET A 25 -13.37 -0.46 7.99
N ILE A 26 -13.71 -1.59 7.36
CA ILE A 26 -14.86 -2.43 7.76
C ILE A 26 -14.68 -2.94 9.20
N SER A 27 -13.50 -3.44 9.54
CA SER A 27 -13.20 -3.94 10.89
C SER A 27 -13.29 -2.84 11.95
N LEU A 28 -12.83 -1.62 11.65
CA LEU A 28 -12.95 -0.48 12.54
C LEU A 28 -14.42 -0.11 12.79
N ILE A 29 -15.25 -0.07 11.75
CA ILE A 29 -16.69 0.23 11.87
C ILE A 29 -17.38 -0.80 12.78
N ILE A 30 -17.10 -2.08 12.57
CA ILE A 30 -17.66 -3.17 13.40
C ILE A 30 -17.21 -3.01 14.85
N PHE A 31 -15.91 -2.74 15.08
CA PHE A 31 -15.35 -2.54 16.41
C PHE A 31 -16.04 -1.40 17.16
N VAL A 32 -16.15 -0.22 16.53
CA VAL A 32 -16.79 0.96 17.15
C VAL A 32 -18.25 0.68 17.47
N LYS A 33 -18.98 0.00 16.57
CA LYS A 33 -20.37 -0.38 16.79
C LYS A 33 -20.53 -1.29 18.02
N GLU A 34 -19.70 -2.32 18.12
CA GLU A 34 -19.77 -3.28 19.23
C GLU A 34 -19.33 -2.66 20.56
N PHE A 35 -18.29 -1.82 20.53
CA PHE A 35 -17.82 -1.10 21.70
C PHE A 35 -18.90 -0.15 22.25
N ASN A 36 -19.57 0.61 21.38
CA ASN A 36 -20.69 1.48 21.78
C ASN A 36 -21.87 0.67 22.34
N ALA A 37 -22.19 -0.49 21.75
CA ALA A 37 -23.24 -1.36 22.26
C ALA A 37 -22.91 -1.91 23.66
N TYR A 38 -21.65 -2.29 23.90
CA TYR A 38 -21.20 -2.72 25.22
C TYR A 38 -21.31 -1.59 26.25
N ILE A 39 -20.82 -0.39 25.94
CA ILE A 39 -20.95 0.77 26.85
C ILE A 39 -22.42 1.06 27.16
N ALA A 40 -23.31 1.03 26.15
CA ALA A 40 -24.73 1.27 26.35
C ALA A 40 -25.41 0.20 27.22
N SER A 41 -24.84 -1.01 27.31
CA SER A 41 -25.36 -2.11 28.13
C SER A 41 -24.88 -2.09 29.58
N ILE A 42 -23.91 -1.24 29.94
CA ILE A 42 -23.41 -1.14 31.31
C ILE A 42 -24.40 -0.36 32.17
N ASP A 43 -25.02 -1.04 33.13
CA ASP A 43 -25.72 -0.39 34.24
C ASP A 43 -24.69 0.00 35.32
N ILE A 44 -24.53 1.30 35.55
CA ILE A 44 -23.56 1.86 36.50
C ILE A 44 -23.85 1.38 37.94
N ASN A 45 -25.09 1.04 38.24
CA ASN A 45 -25.50 0.60 39.58
C ASN A 45 -25.37 -0.92 39.79
N ASN A 46 -25.18 -1.70 38.72
CA ASN A 46 -25.10 -3.16 38.73
C ASN A 46 -24.03 -3.65 37.75
N TYR A 47 -22.79 -3.28 38.00
CA TYR A 47 -21.66 -3.74 37.20
C TYR A 47 -21.45 -5.25 37.33
N ASP A 48 -21.72 -6.00 36.27
CA ASP A 48 -21.43 -7.43 36.18
C ASP A 48 -20.06 -7.67 35.54
N SER A 49 -19.09 -8.11 36.35
CA SER A 49 -17.75 -8.46 35.87
C SER A 49 -17.73 -9.60 34.86
N ASN A 50 -18.72 -10.51 34.87
CA ASN A 50 -18.77 -11.63 33.94
C ASN A 50 -19.09 -11.14 32.52
N SER A 51 -20.05 -10.22 32.38
CA SER A 51 -20.36 -9.58 31.09
C SER A 51 -19.14 -8.86 30.48
N ALA A 52 -18.31 -8.22 31.30
CA ALA A 52 -17.07 -7.57 30.87
C ALA A 52 -16.03 -8.57 30.38
N ILE A 53 -15.88 -9.70 31.07
CA ILE A 53 -14.98 -10.78 30.68
C ILE A 53 -15.46 -11.40 29.36
N GLU A 54 -16.74 -11.69 29.20
CA GLU A 54 -17.30 -12.24 27.96
C GLU A 54 -17.12 -11.31 26.77
N PHE A 55 -17.37 -10.00 26.95
CA PHE A 55 -17.11 -9.00 25.93
C PHE A 55 -15.63 -8.99 25.53
N SER A 56 -14.71 -9.01 26.50
CA SER A 56 -13.26 -9.02 26.23
C SER A 56 -12.81 -10.27 25.46
N ILE A 57 -13.36 -11.44 25.77
CA ILE A 57 -13.08 -12.70 25.06
C ILE A 57 -13.60 -12.62 23.62
N ASN A 58 -14.82 -12.13 23.41
CA ASN A 58 -15.40 -11.99 22.08
C ASN A 58 -14.60 -10.99 21.23
N LEU A 59 -14.22 -9.86 21.82
CA LEU A 59 -13.39 -8.84 21.19
C LEU A 59 -12.03 -9.41 20.79
N ARG A 60 -11.38 -10.16 21.67
CA ARG A 60 -10.10 -10.82 21.40
C ARG A 60 -10.21 -11.81 20.24
N LYS A 61 -11.28 -12.63 20.19
CA LYS A 61 -11.51 -13.57 19.06
C LYS A 61 -11.61 -12.83 17.73
N LYS A 62 -12.34 -11.72 17.68
CA LYS A 62 -12.49 -10.90 16.48
C LYS A 62 -11.17 -10.24 16.08
N LEU A 63 -10.43 -9.72 17.06
CA LEU A 63 -9.09 -9.18 16.86
C LEU A 63 -8.14 -10.24 16.29
N ASP A 64 -8.15 -11.46 16.82
CA ASP A 64 -7.32 -12.56 16.33
C ASP A 64 -7.65 -12.92 14.87
N VAL A 65 -8.93 -12.97 14.49
CA VAL A 65 -9.35 -13.17 13.10
C VAL A 65 -8.84 -12.03 12.21
N PHE A 66 -9.03 -10.79 12.64
CA PHE A 66 -8.55 -9.60 11.93
C PHE A 66 -7.03 -9.62 11.74
N LEU A 67 -6.27 -9.94 12.80
CA LEU A 67 -4.81 -10.04 12.76
C LEU A 67 -4.34 -11.16 11.83
N ARG A 68 -5.06 -12.30 11.77
CA ARG A 68 -4.74 -13.38 10.82
C ARG A 68 -4.93 -12.94 9.37
N ILE A 69 -6.06 -12.29 9.06
CA ILE A 69 -6.33 -11.74 7.72
C ILE A 69 -5.27 -10.70 7.36
N THR A 70 -4.96 -9.79 8.29
CA THR A 70 -3.96 -8.74 8.10
C THR A 70 -2.57 -9.30 7.88
N LYS A 71 -2.17 -10.38 8.58
CA LYS A 71 -0.89 -11.05 8.33
C LYS A 71 -0.85 -11.71 6.95
N LEU A 72 -1.93 -12.39 6.56
CA LEU A 72 -2.04 -13.08 5.28
C LEU A 72 -1.94 -12.10 4.09
N LEU A 73 -2.55 -10.92 4.21
CA LEU A 73 -2.49 -9.87 3.18
C LEU A 73 -1.26 -8.96 3.31
N GLY A 74 -0.83 -8.69 4.53
CA GLY A 74 0.23 -7.73 4.84
C GLY A 74 1.60 -8.20 4.37
N LEU A 75 1.91 -9.50 4.48
CA LEU A 75 3.20 -10.03 4.03
C LEU A 75 3.36 -9.93 2.50
N PRO A 76 2.39 -10.38 1.67
CA PRO A 76 2.41 -10.11 0.23
C PRO A 76 2.47 -8.61 -0.09
N THR A 77 1.68 -7.79 0.61
CA THR A 77 1.67 -6.32 0.41
C THR A 77 3.06 -5.74 0.59
N LEU A 78 3.73 -6.11 1.69
CA LEU A 78 5.09 -5.66 2.00
C LEU A 78 6.08 -6.11 0.91
N ILE A 79 6.03 -7.37 0.50
CA ILE A 79 6.91 -7.91 -0.55
C ILE A 79 6.74 -7.13 -1.86
N PHE A 80 5.50 -6.97 -2.34
CA PHE A 80 5.24 -6.25 -3.58
C PHE A 80 5.55 -4.76 -3.47
N THR A 81 5.37 -4.14 -2.30
CA THR A 81 5.76 -2.74 -2.06
C THR A 81 7.27 -2.59 -2.14
N ILE A 82 8.05 -3.50 -1.54
CA ILE A 82 9.51 -3.50 -1.63
C ILE A 82 9.98 -3.72 -3.07
N LEU A 83 9.41 -4.70 -3.78
CA LEU A 83 9.74 -4.93 -5.19
C LEU A 83 9.44 -3.70 -6.05
N THR A 84 8.33 -3.03 -5.78
CA THR A 84 7.95 -1.77 -6.43
C THR A 84 8.95 -0.66 -6.11
N ALA A 85 9.38 -0.53 -4.85
CA ALA A 85 10.40 0.44 -4.45
C ALA A 85 11.75 0.17 -5.13
N VAL A 86 12.15 -1.11 -5.24
CA VAL A 86 13.40 -1.50 -5.92
C VAL A 86 13.37 -1.13 -7.41
N GLU A 87 12.24 -1.32 -8.09
CA GLU A 87 12.09 -0.86 -9.48
C GLU A 87 12.04 0.66 -9.59
N ALA A 88 11.33 1.34 -8.68
CA ALA A 88 11.29 2.80 -8.61
C ALA A 88 12.70 3.40 -8.42
N ASN A 89 13.54 2.77 -7.61
CA ASN A 89 14.92 3.17 -7.38
C ASN A 89 15.80 3.07 -8.64
N LYS A 90 15.34 2.41 -9.71
CA LYS A 90 16.08 2.36 -10.98
C LYS A 90 15.79 3.58 -11.86
N LEU A 91 14.79 4.41 -11.51
CA LEU A 91 14.55 5.71 -12.16
C LEU A 91 15.58 6.71 -11.65
N LYS A 92 16.62 6.96 -12.46
CA LYS A 92 17.68 7.91 -12.10
C LYS A 92 17.21 9.36 -12.17
N GLU A 93 16.35 9.68 -13.14
CA GLU A 93 15.87 11.04 -13.42
C GLU A 93 14.81 11.51 -12.41
N ASN A 94 13.91 10.64 -11.98
CA ASN A 94 12.85 10.98 -11.02
C ASN A 94 12.85 10.01 -9.82
N ARG A 95 13.46 10.44 -8.71
CA ARG A 95 13.53 9.66 -7.44
C ARG A 95 12.30 9.83 -6.55
N THR A 96 11.40 10.75 -6.88
CA THR A 96 10.22 11.09 -6.07
C THR A 96 9.34 9.86 -5.79
N PRO A 97 8.99 9.01 -6.78
CA PRO A 97 8.16 7.84 -6.53
C PRO A 97 8.82 6.88 -5.54
N PHE A 98 10.13 6.66 -5.64
CA PHE A 98 10.88 5.82 -4.72
C PHE A 98 10.80 6.33 -3.27
N ILE A 99 11.08 7.63 -3.05
CA ILE A 99 11.06 8.24 -1.72
C ILE A 99 9.66 8.09 -1.08
N LEU A 100 8.61 8.37 -1.85
CA LEU A 100 7.24 8.27 -1.38
C LEU A 100 6.82 6.84 -1.07
N ILE A 101 7.28 5.84 -1.84
CA ILE A 101 7.02 4.43 -1.55
C ILE A 101 7.70 4.01 -0.23
N ILE A 102 8.93 4.47 0.02
CA ILE A 102 9.66 4.16 1.26
C ILE A 102 8.99 4.82 2.48
N ILE A 103 8.68 6.11 2.41
CA ILE A 103 7.91 6.80 3.46
C ILE A 103 6.52 6.15 3.61
N GLY A 104 5.99 5.65 2.51
CA GLY A 104 4.73 4.92 2.41
C GLY A 104 4.64 3.65 3.25
N LEU A 105 5.77 3.04 3.61
CA LEU A 105 5.80 1.91 4.53
C LEU A 105 5.38 2.30 5.95
N LEU A 106 5.57 3.58 6.32
CA LEU A 106 5.11 4.13 7.60
C LEU A 106 3.72 4.75 7.48
N VAL A 107 3.43 5.40 6.35
CA VAL A 107 2.16 6.09 6.10
C VAL A 107 1.56 5.60 4.79
N SER A 108 0.60 4.68 4.87
CA SER A 108 0.06 3.94 3.71
C SER A 108 -0.45 4.84 2.59
N VAL A 109 -1.07 5.98 2.93
CA VAL A 109 -1.59 6.96 1.95
C VAL A 109 -0.46 7.56 1.11
N VAL A 110 0.70 7.86 1.71
CA VAL A 110 1.87 8.39 1.01
C VAL A 110 2.43 7.34 0.04
N GLY A 111 2.42 6.07 0.45
CA GLY A 111 2.84 4.95 -0.40
C GLY A 111 1.97 4.80 -1.64
N ILE A 112 0.64 4.93 -1.49
CA ILE A 112 -0.30 4.92 -2.61
C ILE A 112 0.04 6.02 -3.62
N VAL A 113 0.27 7.26 -3.16
CA VAL A 113 0.66 8.37 -4.03
C VAL A 113 1.97 8.07 -4.76
N GLY A 114 2.96 7.51 -4.05
CA GLY A 114 4.24 7.09 -4.65
C GLY A 114 4.07 6.05 -5.76
N ILE A 115 3.23 5.02 -5.54
CA ILE A 115 2.94 3.99 -6.53
C ILE A 115 2.20 4.58 -7.74
N ILE A 116 1.26 5.49 -7.53
CA ILE A 116 0.54 6.18 -8.63
C ILE A 116 1.51 7.00 -9.49
N LEU A 117 2.40 7.78 -8.85
CA LEU A 117 3.40 8.56 -9.57
C LEU A 117 4.36 7.66 -10.37
N LEU A 118 4.74 6.51 -9.82
CA LEU A 118 5.55 5.53 -10.54
C LEU A 118 4.82 5.00 -11.79
N LEU A 119 3.53 4.67 -11.67
CA LEU A 119 2.71 4.22 -12.80
C LEU A 119 2.58 5.28 -13.89
N ILE A 120 2.46 6.55 -13.50
CA ILE A 120 2.45 7.68 -14.45
C ILE A 120 3.79 7.78 -15.18
N GLU A 121 4.91 7.67 -14.46
CA GLU A 121 6.25 7.73 -15.05
C GLU A 121 6.49 6.56 -16.03
N ILE A 122 6.07 5.35 -15.67
CA ILE A 122 6.15 4.18 -16.55
C ILE A 122 5.36 4.43 -17.84
N ASN A 123 4.14 4.98 -17.75
CA ASN A 123 3.30 5.27 -18.91
C ASN A 123 3.92 6.35 -19.82
N LYS A 124 4.64 7.33 -19.26
CA LYS A 124 5.41 8.30 -20.04
C LYS A 124 6.55 7.62 -20.79
N ILE A 125 7.34 6.80 -20.10
CA ILE A 125 8.48 6.08 -20.71
C ILE A 125 8.00 5.14 -21.82
N GLU A 126 6.90 4.41 -21.61
CA GLU A 126 6.31 3.51 -22.62
C GLU A 126 5.79 4.24 -23.87
N LYS A 127 5.41 5.53 -23.74
CA LYS A 127 4.88 6.35 -24.83
C LYS A 127 5.91 7.26 -25.48
N THR A 128 7.12 7.34 -24.92
CA THR A 128 8.18 8.16 -25.51
C THR A 128 8.78 7.37 -26.69
N PRO A 129 8.72 7.89 -27.93
CA PRO A 129 9.36 7.22 -29.06
C PRO A 129 10.87 7.09 -28.80
N PRO A 130 11.51 6.04 -29.31
CA PRO A 130 12.96 5.91 -29.19
C PRO A 130 13.63 7.18 -29.74
N PRO A 131 14.74 7.63 -29.13
CA PRO A 131 15.45 8.80 -29.61
C PRO A 131 15.74 8.60 -31.10
N THR A 132 15.36 9.57 -31.92
CA THR A 132 15.82 9.63 -33.31
C THR A 132 17.34 9.65 -33.24
N ILE A 133 17.98 8.74 -33.98
CA ILE A 133 19.41 8.78 -34.20
C ILE A 133 19.66 10.14 -34.85
N ASP A 134 20.26 11.07 -34.12
CA ASP A 134 20.72 12.32 -34.71
C ASP A 134 21.76 11.91 -35.77
N ASP A 135 21.44 12.19 -37.04
CA ASP A 135 22.30 12.01 -38.22
C ASP A 135 23.52 12.97 -38.19
N ASN A 136 24.11 13.23 -37.02
CA ASN A 136 25.24 14.13 -36.85
C ASN A 136 26.61 13.42 -36.89
N TYR A 137 26.66 12.21 -37.43
CA TYR A 137 27.90 11.46 -37.68
C TYR A 137 28.47 11.68 -39.10
N SER A 138 28.07 12.73 -39.84
CA SER A 138 28.59 12.97 -41.20
C SER A 138 29.61 14.10 -41.36
N ASN A 139 29.86 14.97 -40.37
CA ASN A 139 30.62 16.22 -40.64
C ASN A 139 31.88 16.43 -39.78
N HIS A 140 32.66 15.37 -39.51
CA HIS A 140 34.06 15.53 -39.08
C HIS A 140 34.98 14.62 -39.90
N VAL A 141 35.01 14.87 -41.21
CA VAL A 141 36.19 14.63 -42.04
C VAL A 141 36.46 15.94 -42.75
N GLU A 142 37.23 16.83 -42.12
CA GLU A 142 37.95 17.88 -42.84
C GLU A 142 39.45 17.61 -42.69
N PHE A 143 40.11 17.80 -43.83
CA PHE A 143 41.43 17.33 -44.24
C PHE A 143 42.60 17.95 -43.48
#